data_AF-A0A932VGD0-F1
#
_entry.id   AF-A0A932VGD0-F1
#
_cell.length_a   1.000
_cell.length_b   1.000
_cell.length_c   1.000
_cell.angle_alpha   90.00
_cell.angle_beta   90.00
_cell.angle_gamma   90.00
#
_symmetry.space_group_name_H-M   'P 1'
#
loop_
_entity.id
_entity.type
_entity.pdbx_description
1 polymer ?
#
loop_
_entity_poly.entity_id
_entity_poly.type
_entity_poly.pdbx_seq_one_letter_code
_entity_poly.pdbx_strand_id
1 'polypeptide(L)'
;MTARARGFTLVEIVVVLALLALSAAVSVPAFSAVATRSSTHEAAAQVTALLEGARSRALARGYESQLTIDAAHARVWQAEPDSTFVLDLPADCHLASDKARLHVRFAADGSAAADAIVVRCDRGTAVIAADAWTGATRVTEGR
;
A
#
# COMPACT_ATOMS: atom_id res chain seq x y z
N MET A 1 -28.25 -53.98 -2.92
CA MET A 1 -28.98 -53.29 -1.84
C MET A 1 -28.71 -51.81 -1.97
N THR A 2 -29.71 -51.03 -2.38
CA THR A 2 -29.61 -49.58 -2.64
C THR A 2 -29.61 -48.79 -1.33
N ALA A 3 -28.58 -47.97 -1.11
CA ALA A 3 -28.45 -47.13 0.07
C ALA A 3 -29.62 -46.14 0.17
N ARG A 4 -30.28 -46.11 1.33
CA ARG A 4 -31.37 -45.17 1.63
C ARG A 4 -30.74 -43.81 1.93
N ALA A 5 -30.84 -42.87 0.98
CA ALA A 5 -30.47 -41.48 1.22
C ALA A 5 -31.31 -40.93 2.38
N ARG A 6 -30.66 -40.60 3.50
CA ARG A 6 -31.29 -39.90 4.62
C ARG A 6 -31.47 -38.45 4.18
N GLY A 7 -32.69 -38.09 3.81
CA GLY A 7 -33.06 -36.72 3.45
C GLY A 7 -32.95 -35.81 4.67
N PHE A 8 -32.47 -34.59 4.42
CA PHE A 8 -32.34 -33.52 5.41
C PHE A 8 -33.65 -33.31 6.16
N THR A 9 -33.59 -33.29 7.49
CA THR A 9 -34.78 -33.01 8.30
C THR A 9 -35.06 -31.51 8.30
N LEU A 10 -36.31 -31.09 8.51
CA LEU A 10 -36.67 -29.67 8.65
C LEU A 10 -35.88 -29.02 9.80
N VAL A 11 -35.66 -29.78 10.88
CA VAL A 11 -34.85 -29.37 12.02
C VAL A 11 -33.41 -29.05 11.62
N GLU A 12 -32.83 -29.84 10.71
CA GLU A 12 -31.46 -29.62 10.23
C GLU A 12 -31.32 -28.30 9.48
N ILE A 13 -32.27 -27.97 8.61
CA ILE A 13 -32.28 -26.67 7.91
C ILE A 13 -32.46 -25.51 8.88
N VAL A 14 -33.33 -25.64 9.89
CA VAL A 14 -33.51 -24.59 10.92
C VAL A 14 -32.25 -24.38 11.74
N VAL A 15 -31.57 -25.46 12.15
CA VAL A 15 -30.31 -25.37 12.92
C VAL A 15 -29.20 -24.76 12.07
N VAL A 16 -29.07 -25.15 10.81
CA VAL A 16 -28.08 -24.57 9.89
C VAL A 16 -28.33 -23.07 9.69
N LEU A 17 -29.59 -22.65 9.48
CA LEU A 17 -29.93 -21.25 9.35
C LEU A 17 -29.68 -20.46 10.64
N ALA A 18 -29.96 -21.05 11.81
CA ALA A 18 -29.67 -20.42 13.09
C ALA A 18 -28.15 -20.23 13.33
N LEU A 19 -27.35 -21.23 12.98
CA LEU A 19 -25.89 -21.15 13.05
C LEU A 19 -25.33 -20.13 12.04
N LEU A 20 -25.87 -20.08 10.82
CA LEU A 20 -25.50 -19.06 9.83
C LEU A 20 -25.84 -17.66 10.33
N ALA A 21 -27.02 -17.43 10.89
CA ALA A 21 -27.41 -16.14 11.45
C ALA A 21 -26.50 -15.70 12.61
N LEU A 22 -26.18 -16.63 13.51
CA LEU A 22 -25.27 -16.36 14.64
C LEU A 22 -23.84 -16.07 14.15
N SER A 23 -23.35 -16.85 13.17
CA SER A 23 -22.03 -16.65 12.58
C SER A 23 -21.93 -15.33 11.82
N ALA A 24 -22.99 -14.92 11.11
CA ALA A 24 -23.07 -13.64 10.44
C ALA A 24 -23.08 -12.47 11.44
N ALA A 25 -23.80 -12.60 12.56
CA ALA A 25 -23.87 -11.56 13.59
C ALA A 25 -22.51 -11.25 14.23
N VAL A 26 -21.65 -12.26 14.41
CA VAL A 26 -20.28 -12.09 14.95
C VAL A 26 -19.24 -11.77 13.87
N SER A 27 -19.53 -12.06 12.60
CA SER A 27 -18.61 -11.76 11.48
C SER A 27 -18.58 -10.28 11.06
N VAL A 28 -19.63 -9.49 11.37
CA VAL A 28 -19.69 -8.07 11.00
C VAL A 28 -18.56 -7.23 11.61
N PRO A 29 -18.24 -7.30 12.92
CA PRO A 29 -17.22 -6.44 13.50
C PRO A 29 -15.78 -6.80 13.07
N ALA A 30 -15.54 -8.00 12.53
CA ALA A 30 -14.21 -8.40 12.05
C ALA A 30 -13.85 -7.73 10.69
N PHE A 31 -14.85 -7.36 9.89
CA PHE A 31 -14.66 -6.59 8.66
C PHE A 31 -14.73 -5.07 8.89
N SER A 32 -15.53 -4.61 9.86
CA SER A 32 -15.57 -3.18 10.20
C SER A 32 -14.35 -2.70 10.99
N ALA A 33 -13.48 -3.63 11.42
CA ALA A 33 -12.18 -3.34 12.01
C ALA A 33 -11.07 -3.08 10.97
N VAL A 34 -11.42 -2.97 9.67
CA VAL A 34 -10.70 -2.04 8.79
C VAL A 34 -11.06 -0.64 9.29
N ALA A 35 -10.42 -0.25 10.40
CA ALA A 35 -10.45 1.10 10.92
C ALA A 35 -10.18 2.02 9.73
N THR A 36 -11.05 3.02 9.55
CA THR A 36 -10.94 4.07 8.53
C THR A 36 -9.56 4.74 8.64
N ARG A 37 -8.54 4.14 8.01
CA ARG A 37 -7.25 4.78 7.77
C ARG A 37 -7.55 5.98 6.89
N SER A 38 -6.96 7.12 7.22
CA SER A 38 -7.09 8.28 6.36
C SER A 38 -6.50 7.94 4.98
N SER A 39 -7.10 8.46 3.92
CA SER A 39 -6.54 8.36 2.57
C SER A 39 -5.10 8.86 2.52
N THR A 40 -4.78 9.90 3.31
CA THR A 40 -3.41 10.39 3.54
C THR A 40 -2.47 9.30 4.06
N HIS A 41 -2.87 8.53 5.08
CA HIS A 41 -2.06 7.47 5.65
C HIS A 41 -1.91 6.28 4.68
N GLU A 42 -2.97 5.91 3.96
CA GLU A 42 -2.90 4.85 2.94
C GLU A 42 -1.94 5.23 1.81
N ALA A 43 -2.06 6.45 1.30
CA ALA A 43 -1.18 6.97 0.26
C ALA A 43 0.28 7.06 0.73
N ALA A 44 0.53 7.54 1.96
CA ALA A 44 1.86 7.57 2.54
C ALA A 44 2.45 6.16 2.69
N ALA A 45 1.64 5.17 3.10
CA ALA A 45 2.07 3.78 3.21
C ALA A 45 2.47 3.18 1.86
N GLN A 46 1.74 3.50 0.79
CA GLN A 46 2.09 3.02 -0.56
C GLN A 46 3.40 3.62 -1.07
N VAL A 47 3.60 4.92 -0.90
CA VAL A 47 4.88 5.58 -1.26
C VAL A 47 6.02 4.99 -0.45
N THR A 48 5.81 4.77 0.86
CA THR A 48 6.81 4.17 1.74
C THR A 48 7.18 2.76 1.29
N ALA A 49 6.19 1.92 0.97
CA ALA A 49 6.42 0.56 0.47
C ALA A 49 7.19 0.55 -0.85
N LEU A 50 6.91 1.50 -1.74
CA LEU A 50 7.68 1.69 -2.97
C LEU A 50 9.16 1.99 -2.69
N LEU A 51 9.44 2.93 -1.78
CA LEU A 51 10.80 3.32 -1.41
C LEU A 51 11.56 2.17 -0.74
N GLU A 52 10.95 1.48 0.22
CA GLU A 52 11.53 0.31 0.87
C GLU A 52 11.78 -0.84 -0.12
N GLY A 53 10.90 -1.01 -1.10
CA GLY A 53 11.10 -1.93 -2.22
C GLY A 53 12.34 -1.59 -3.05
N ALA A 54 12.57 -0.32 -3.37
CA ALA A 54 13.77 0.09 -4.11
C ALA A 54 15.04 -0.05 -3.27
N ARG A 55 14.98 0.33 -2.00
CA ARG A 55 16.10 0.16 -1.06
C ARG A 55 16.49 -1.32 -0.90
N SER A 56 15.52 -2.18 -0.62
CA SER A 56 15.77 -3.62 -0.44
C SER A 56 16.38 -4.24 -1.69
N ARG A 57 16.00 -3.79 -2.89
CA ARG A 57 16.63 -4.21 -4.15
C ARG A 57 18.08 -3.74 -4.27
N ALA A 58 18.37 -2.48 -3.94
CA ALA A 58 19.75 -1.98 -3.98
C ALA A 58 20.67 -2.79 -3.05
N LEU A 59 20.19 -3.06 -1.83
CA LEU A 59 20.90 -3.89 -0.84
C LEU A 59 21.06 -5.34 -1.30
N ALA A 60 19.98 -5.97 -1.77
CA ALA A 60 20.00 -7.38 -2.15
C ALA A 60 20.84 -7.65 -3.41
N ARG A 61 20.87 -6.70 -4.34
CA ARG A 61 21.62 -6.86 -5.59
C ARG A 61 23.03 -6.29 -5.54
N GLY A 62 23.34 -5.45 -4.55
CA GLY A 62 24.67 -4.86 -4.38
C GLY A 62 25.00 -3.76 -5.39
N TYR A 63 24.01 -3.16 -6.04
CA TYR A 63 24.18 -2.02 -6.94
C TYR A 63 23.04 -1.02 -6.78
N GLU A 64 23.21 0.17 -7.34
CA GLU A 64 22.27 1.28 -7.18
C GLU A 64 20.88 0.98 -7.78
N SER A 65 19.82 1.28 -7.01
CA SER A 65 18.45 1.28 -7.51
C SER A 65 17.96 2.71 -7.72
N GLN A 66 17.64 3.06 -8.96
CA GLN A 66 17.08 4.37 -9.33
C GLN A 66 15.59 4.27 -9.68
N LEU A 67 14.79 5.12 -9.05
CA LEU A 67 13.40 5.38 -9.35
C LEU A 67 13.25 6.81 -9.89
N THR A 68 12.37 6.96 -10.87
CA THR A 68 11.87 8.25 -11.34
C THR A 68 10.36 8.26 -11.19
N ILE A 69 9.81 9.32 -10.62
CA ILE A 69 8.37 9.46 -10.36
C ILE A 69 7.86 10.68 -11.11
N ASP A 70 6.88 10.50 -11.99
CA ASP A 70 6.10 11.58 -12.59
C ASP A 70 4.92 11.86 -11.68
N ALA A 71 4.99 13.01 -11.01
CA ALA A 71 3.99 13.45 -10.06
C ALA A 71 2.64 13.75 -10.72
N ALA A 72 2.63 14.18 -11.99
CA ALA A 72 1.41 14.57 -12.69
C ALA A 72 0.52 13.36 -13.02
N HIS A 73 1.15 12.22 -13.33
CA HIS A 73 0.43 11.00 -13.74
C HIS A 73 0.55 9.86 -12.72
N ALA A 74 1.18 10.08 -11.57
CA ALA A 74 1.51 9.06 -10.58
C ALA A 74 2.22 7.84 -11.19
N ARG A 75 3.09 8.07 -12.19
CA ARG A 75 3.83 7.01 -12.88
C ARG A 75 5.22 6.88 -12.29
N VAL A 76 5.64 5.65 -12.08
CA VAL A 76 6.96 5.33 -11.55
C VAL A 76 7.70 4.51 -12.59
N TRP A 77 8.89 4.98 -12.95
CA TRP A 77 9.86 4.23 -13.73
C TRP A 77 10.97 3.77 -12.80
N GLN A 78 11.32 2.51 -12.93
CA GLN A 78 12.47 1.93 -12.29
C GLN A 78 13.46 1.52 -13.37
N ALA A 79 14.71 1.95 -13.25
CA ALA A 79 15.72 1.67 -14.27
C ALA A 79 16.12 0.19 -14.30
N GLU A 80 16.04 -0.52 -13.16
CA GLU A 80 16.44 -1.92 -13.10
C GLU A 80 15.63 -2.76 -12.10
N PRO A 81 14.86 -3.76 -12.56
CA PRO A 81 14.53 -4.01 -13.98
C PRO A 81 13.77 -2.81 -14.58
N ASP A 82 13.98 -2.54 -15.87
CA ASP A 82 13.26 -1.48 -16.59
C ASP A 82 11.76 -1.79 -16.54
N SER A 83 11.05 -1.09 -15.67
CA SER A 83 9.66 -1.35 -15.37
C SER A 83 8.95 -0.04 -15.09
N THR A 84 7.75 0.07 -15.64
CA THR A 84 6.86 1.20 -15.42
C THR A 84 5.60 0.69 -14.76
N PHE A 85 5.19 1.34 -13.68
CA PHE A 85 3.93 1.07 -13.02
C PHE A 85 3.28 2.37 -12.57
N VAL A 86 1.98 2.30 -12.29
CA VAL A 86 1.21 3.41 -11.74
C VAL A 86 1.16 3.21 -10.23
N LEU A 87 1.41 4.27 -9.48
CA LEU A 87 1.24 4.29 -8.04
C LEU A 87 -0.27 4.39 -7.73
N ASP A 88 -0.79 3.42 -6.98
CA ASP A 88 -2.23 3.21 -6.76
C ASP A 88 -2.80 4.12 -5.66
N LEU A 89 -2.66 5.43 -5.82
CA LEU A 89 -3.11 6.39 -4.81
C LEU A 89 -4.65 6.36 -4.65
N PRO A 90 -5.17 6.58 -3.42
CA PRO A 90 -6.60 6.82 -3.22
C PRO A 90 -7.11 7.93 -4.14
N ALA A 91 -8.38 7.84 -4.55
CA ALA A 91 -8.95 8.72 -5.57
C ALA A 91 -8.93 10.23 -5.19
N ASP A 92 -8.90 10.54 -3.91
CA ASP A 92 -8.80 11.90 -3.38
C ASP A 92 -7.35 12.40 -3.19
N CYS A 93 -6.35 11.59 -3.52
CA CYS A 93 -4.93 11.87 -3.31
C CYS A 93 -4.17 12.05 -4.63
N HIS A 94 -3.23 12.99 -4.64
CA HIS A 94 -2.30 13.22 -5.74
C HIS A 94 -0.90 13.56 -5.22
N LEU A 95 0.12 13.33 -6.05
CA LEU A 95 1.48 13.79 -5.76
C LEU A 95 1.57 15.30 -6.02
N ALA A 96 2.07 16.04 -5.03
CA ALA A 96 2.33 17.46 -5.13
C ALA A 96 3.84 17.69 -5.31
N SER A 97 4.23 18.35 -6.39
CA SER A 97 5.63 18.63 -6.70
C SER A 97 5.75 19.85 -7.60
N ASP A 98 6.78 20.66 -7.39
CA ASP A 98 7.20 21.74 -8.29
C ASP A 98 7.99 21.20 -9.49
N LYS A 99 8.63 20.04 -9.33
CA LYS A 99 9.33 19.31 -10.38
C LYS A 99 8.38 18.37 -11.13
N ALA A 100 8.51 18.32 -12.45
CA ALA A 100 7.78 17.35 -13.29
C ALA A 100 8.18 15.90 -13.00
N ARG A 101 9.43 15.67 -12.60
CA ARG A 101 9.95 14.35 -12.24
C ARG A 101 10.74 14.45 -10.94
N LEU A 102 10.44 13.53 -10.03
CA LEU A 102 11.18 13.32 -8.80
C LEU A 102 12.12 12.14 -8.99
N HIS A 103 13.33 12.23 -8.44
CA HIS A 103 14.32 11.18 -8.51
C HIS A 103 14.62 10.63 -7.12
N VAL A 104 14.69 9.31 -7.02
CA VAL A 104 15.05 8.59 -5.81
C VAL A 104 16.10 7.56 -6.16
N ARG A 105 17.24 7.59 -5.49
CA ARG A 105 18.34 6.65 -5.64
C ARG A 105 18.66 6.03 -4.29
N PHE A 106 18.81 4.71 -4.27
CA PHE A 106 19.35 3.96 -3.15
C PHE A 106 20.63 3.27 -3.57
N ALA A 107 21.72 3.49 -2.84
CA ALA A 107 22.99 2.84 -3.09
C ALA A 107 23.06 1.45 -2.42
N ALA A 108 24.06 0.66 -2.82
CA ALA A 108 24.29 -0.68 -2.32
C ALA A 108 24.63 -0.74 -0.81
N ASP A 109 25.08 0.37 -0.23
CA ASP A 109 25.36 0.53 1.21
C ASP A 109 24.12 0.94 2.02
N GLY A 110 22.99 1.19 1.35
CA GLY A 110 21.74 1.60 1.96
C GLY A 110 21.59 3.12 2.16
N SER A 111 22.57 3.93 1.72
CA SER A 111 22.40 5.39 1.66
C SER A 111 21.39 5.78 0.57
N ALA A 112 20.83 6.98 0.68
CA ALA A 112 19.81 7.47 -0.23
C ALA A 112 20.10 8.88 -0.75
N ALA A 113 19.75 9.12 -2.01
CA ALA A 113 19.65 10.45 -2.59
C ALA A 113 18.26 10.57 -3.21
N ALA A 114 17.35 11.23 -2.49
CA ALA A 114 15.93 11.27 -2.84
C ALA A 114 15.38 12.69 -2.73
N ASP A 115 14.60 13.10 -3.73
CA ASP A 115 13.67 14.21 -3.57
C ASP A 115 12.59 13.85 -2.53
N ALA A 116 12.12 14.84 -1.77
CA ALA A 116 10.96 14.66 -0.90
C ALA A 116 9.71 14.43 -1.75
N ILE A 117 8.94 13.40 -1.42
CA ILE A 117 7.69 13.07 -2.10
C ILE A 117 6.56 13.61 -1.25
N VAL A 118 5.79 14.56 -1.78
CA VAL A 118 4.61 15.10 -1.10
C VAL A 118 3.36 14.48 -1.70
N VAL A 119 2.52 13.92 -0.85
CA VAL A 119 1.17 13.46 -1.18
C VAL A 119 0.19 14.45 -0.58
N ARG A 120 -0.75 14.91 -1.40
CA ARG A 120 -1.85 15.75 -0.95
C ARG A 120 -3.18 15.07 -1.21
N CYS A 121 -3.98 14.96 -0.17
CA CYS A 121 -5.33 14.43 -0.21
C CYS A 121 -6.33 15.51 0.25
N ASP A 122 -7.63 15.26 0.10
CA ASP A 122 -8.67 16.20 0.53
C ASP A 122 -8.60 16.56 2.03
N ARG A 123 -8.14 15.61 2.86
CA ARG A 123 -8.16 15.71 4.33
C ARG A 123 -6.80 15.94 4.97
N GLY A 124 -5.74 16.13 4.18
CA GLY A 124 -4.41 16.38 4.71
C GLY A 124 -3.28 16.16 3.72
N THR A 125 -2.06 16.32 4.20
CA THR A 125 -0.83 16.17 3.42
C THR A 125 0.13 15.22 4.11
N ALA A 126 0.91 14.48 3.35
CA ALA A 126 2.01 13.68 3.86
C ALA A 126 3.27 14.01 3.09
N VAL A 127 4.37 14.20 3.80
CA VAL A 127 5.70 14.38 3.24
C VAL A 127 6.51 13.13 3.56
N ILE A 128 6.96 12.44 2.53
CA ILE A 128 7.77 11.22 2.62
C ILE A 128 9.18 11.57 2.13
N ALA A 129 10.18 11.37 2.99
CA ALA A 129 11.58 11.62 2.66
C ALA A 129 12.44 10.43 3.09
N ALA A 130 13.42 10.07 2.26
CA ALA A 130 14.46 9.12 2.66
C ALA A 130 15.62 9.87 3.33
N ASP A 131 16.06 9.38 4.47
CA ASP A 131 17.25 9.89 5.14
C ASP A 131 18.50 9.59 4.29
N ALA A 132 19.35 10.59 4.08
CA ALA A 132 20.45 10.46 3.13
C ALA A 132 21.50 9.42 3.54
N TRP A 133 21.75 9.27 4.84
CA TRP A 133 22.81 8.41 5.36
C TRP A 133 22.32 7.00 5.64
N THR A 134 21.14 6.91 6.24
CA THR A 134 20.58 5.63 6.66
C THR A 134 19.62 5.04 5.64
N GLY A 135 19.20 5.78 4.61
CA GLY A 135 18.16 5.41 3.67
C GLY A 135 16.77 5.20 4.28
N ALA A 136 16.60 5.47 5.58
CA ALA A 136 15.37 5.19 6.30
C ALA A 136 14.28 6.14 5.82
N THR A 137 13.11 5.59 5.49
CA THR A 137 11.95 6.38 5.09
C THR A 137 11.33 7.04 6.33
N ARG A 138 11.09 8.35 6.25
CA ARG A 138 10.36 9.11 7.27
C ARG A 138 9.10 9.70 6.65
N VAL A 139 8.00 9.56 7.37
CA VAL A 139 6.70 10.14 7.00
C VAL A 139 6.39 11.25 8.00
N THR A 140 6.08 12.44 7.49
CA THR A 140 5.58 13.56 8.29
C THR A 140 4.21 13.94 7.75
N GLU A 141 3.16 13.74 8.56
CA GLU A 141 1.80 14.11 8.20
C GLU A 141 1.49 15.54 8.66
N GLY A 142 0.92 16.34 7.76
CA GLY A 142 0.35 17.65 8.01
C GLY A 142 -1.16 17.60 7.86
N ARG A 143 -1.87 18.37 8.69
CA ARG A 143 -3.33 18.54 8.57
C ARG A 143 -3.65 19.58 7.50
#